data_AF-A0A936ARE2-F1
#
_entry.id   AF-A0A936ARE2-F1
#
_cell.length_a   1.000
_cell.length_b   1.000
_cell.length_c   1.000
_cell.angle_alpha   90.00
_cell.angle_beta   90.00
_cell.angle_gamma   90.00
#
_symmetry.space_group_name_H-M   'P 1'
#
loop_
_entity.id
_entity.type
_entity.pdbx_description
1 polymer ?
#
loop_
_entity_poly.entity_id
_entity_poly.type
_entity_poly.pdbx_seq_one_letter_code
_entity_poly.pdbx_strand_id
1 'polypeptide(L)'
;MKKYLLAAILLAPLMTPIAFAECSKEAAPAIPDGASATEQEMIAGQQAVKSYIASSNAYLECLDAEGVAAGADELPEFKDARLSTYNAAVDEMTGVGDQFNAAVKAFKAR
;
A
#
# COMPACT_ATOMS: atom_id res chain seq x y z
N MET A 1 -17.06 2.43 63.24
CA MET A 1 -17.50 1.05 62.91
C MET A 1 -18.30 1.16 61.61
N LYS A 2 -18.05 0.50 60.49
CA LYS A 2 -17.27 -0.68 60.10
C LYS A 2 -16.83 -0.43 58.65
N LYS A 3 -15.62 -0.88 58.31
CA LYS A 3 -15.02 -0.91 56.98
C LYS A 3 -15.85 -1.81 56.05
N TYR A 4 -16.16 -1.37 54.82
CA TYR A 4 -16.33 -2.29 53.69
C TYR A 4 -15.76 -1.65 52.43
N LEU A 5 -14.52 -2.06 52.14
CA LEU A 5 -13.91 -2.03 50.82
C LEU A 5 -14.69 -2.97 49.90
N LEU A 6 -15.26 -2.45 48.82
CA LEU A 6 -15.69 -3.26 47.68
C LEU A 6 -15.20 -2.55 46.41
N ALA A 7 -13.99 -2.91 46.00
CA ALA A 7 -13.46 -2.58 44.68
C ALA A 7 -14.12 -3.52 43.66
N ALA A 8 -15.12 -3.01 42.94
CA ALA A 8 -15.69 -3.69 41.78
C ALA A 8 -14.79 -3.44 40.57
N ILE A 9 -13.92 -4.39 40.24
CA ILE A 9 -13.17 -4.39 38.99
C ILE A 9 -14.13 -4.82 37.88
N LEU A 10 -14.67 -3.84 37.17
CA LEU A 10 -15.35 -4.03 35.89
C LEU A 10 -14.31 -4.42 34.84
N LEU A 11 -14.22 -5.71 34.51
CA LEU A 11 -13.53 -6.18 33.31
C LEU A 11 -14.37 -5.76 32.10
N ALA A 12 -14.00 -4.64 31.48
CA ALA A 12 -14.54 -4.25 30.18
C ALA A 12 -13.89 -5.14 29.10
N PRO A 13 -14.65 -5.86 28.27
CA PRO A 13 -14.09 -6.54 27.11
C PRO A 13 -13.56 -5.48 26.14
N LEU A 14 -12.25 -5.50 25.90
CA LEU A 14 -11.62 -4.77 24.80
C LEU A 14 -12.14 -5.38 23.49
N MET A 15 -13.25 -4.88 22.98
CA MET A 15 -13.60 -5.07 21.58
C MET A 15 -12.62 -4.22 20.77
N THR A 16 -11.52 -4.82 20.35
CA THR A 16 -10.69 -4.26 19.29
C THR A 16 -11.56 -4.20 18.03
N PRO A 17 -11.79 -3.01 17.44
CA PRO A 17 -12.47 -2.95 16.15
C PRO A 17 -11.63 -3.76 15.17
N ILE A 18 -12.25 -4.76 14.54
CA ILE A 18 -11.71 -5.37 13.33
C ILE A 18 -11.84 -4.28 12.28
N ALA A 19 -10.79 -3.47 12.13
CA ALA A 19 -10.68 -2.60 10.98
C ALA A 19 -10.57 -3.52 9.78
N PHE A 20 -11.66 -3.64 9.00
CA PHE A 20 -11.53 -4.03 7.61
C PHE A 20 -10.72 -2.90 6.96
N ALA A 21 -9.40 -3.05 6.93
CA ALA A 21 -8.57 -2.14 6.17
C ALA A 21 -8.97 -2.35 4.71
N GLU A 22 -9.71 -1.40 4.16
CA GLU A 22 -9.88 -1.30 2.71
C GLU A 22 -8.48 -1.29 2.07
N CYS A 23 -8.21 -2.24 1.18
CA CYS A 23 -6.91 -2.33 0.53
C CYS A 23 -6.61 -0.98 -0.12
N SER A 24 -5.48 -0.36 0.24
CA SER A 24 -5.06 0.94 -0.28
C SER A 24 -3.54 1.00 -0.47
N LYS A 25 -3.11 1.85 -1.40
CA LYS A 25 -1.70 2.14 -1.69
C LYS A 25 -1.46 3.65 -1.76
N GLU A 26 -0.20 4.06 -1.65
CA GLU A 26 0.17 5.44 -1.90
C GLU A 26 -0.09 5.81 -3.36
N ALA A 27 -0.32 7.10 -3.63
CA ALA A 27 -0.41 7.59 -4.99
C ALA A 27 0.97 7.51 -5.68
N ALA A 28 0.98 7.30 -7.01
CA ALA A 28 2.21 7.33 -7.77
C ALA A 28 2.98 8.65 -7.55
N PRO A 29 4.29 8.59 -7.25
CA PRO A 29 5.07 9.79 -7.02
C PRO A 29 5.37 10.50 -8.34
N ALA A 30 5.58 11.82 -8.27
CA ALA A 30 6.15 12.55 -9.39
C ALA A 30 7.59 12.10 -9.63
N ILE A 31 7.92 11.75 -10.87
CA ILE A 31 9.29 11.37 -11.26
C ILE A 31 10.05 12.64 -11.69
N PRO A 32 11.23 12.92 -11.10
CA PRO A 32 12.05 14.05 -11.51
C PRO A 32 12.54 13.88 -12.96
N ASP A 33 12.63 14.97 -13.71
CA ASP A 33 13.20 14.96 -15.05
C ASP A 33 14.72 14.82 -14.96
N GLY A 34 15.24 13.64 -15.35
CA GLY A 34 16.68 13.36 -15.30
C GLY A 34 17.54 14.34 -16.12
N ALA A 35 17.00 14.97 -17.17
CA ALA A 35 17.74 15.92 -18.00
C ALA A 35 18.05 17.24 -17.29
N SER A 36 17.29 17.58 -16.24
CA SER A 36 17.39 18.87 -15.54
C SER A 36 17.58 18.75 -14.02
N ALA A 37 17.08 17.67 -13.40
CA ALA A 37 17.11 17.45 -11.96
C ALA A 37 18.52 17.46 -11.34
N THR A 38 18.60 17.90 -10.10
CA THR A 38 19.77 17.79 -9.23
C THR A 38 19.93 16.36 -8.70
N GLU A 39 21.12 16.04 -8.18
CA GLU A 39 21.37 14.75 -7.52
C GLU A 39 20.42 14.55 -6.32
N GLN A 40 20.18 15.61 -5.54
CA GLN A 40 19.27 15.58 -4.41
C GLN A 40 17.83 15.28 -4.83
N GLU A 41 17.34 15.87 -5.93
CA GLU A 41 16.02 15.58 -6.49
C GLU A 41 15.92 14.14 -6.99
N MET A 42 16.96 13.61 -7.63
CA MET A 42 16.99 12.20 -8.07
C MET A 42 16.99 11.23 -6.89
N ILE A 43 17.69 11.55 -5.79
CA ILE A 43 17.68 10.74 -4.55
C ILE A 43 16.29 10.79 -3.91
N ALA A 44 15.66 11.96 -3.82
CA ALA A 44 14.30 12.10 -3.30
C ALA A 44 13.29 11.32 -4.15
N GLY A 45 13.40 11.41 -5.48
CA GLY A 45 12.61 10.61 -6.41
C GLY A 45 12.79 9.11 -6.20
N GLN A 46 14.01 8.64 -5.98
CA GLN A 46 14.28 7.24 -5.67
C GLN A 46 13.56 6.78 -4.39
N GLN A 47 13.62 7.60 -3.33
CA GLN A 47 12.98 7.28 -2.05
C GLN A 47 11.46 7.22 -2.20
N ALA A 48 10.87 8.17 -2.93
CA ALA A 48 9.44 8.19 -3.21
C ALA A 48 9.00 6.96 -4.02
N VAL A 49 9.74 6.59 -5.06
CA VAL A 49 9.46 5.38 -5.86
C VAL A 49 9.55 4.11 -5.01
N LYS A 50 10.55 4.02 -4.12
CA LYS A 50 10.66 2.88 -3.19
C LYS A 50 9.49 2.79 -2.22
N SER A 51 9.05 3.93 -1.65
CA SER A 51 7.87 3.99 -0.77
C SER A 51 6.61 3.53 -1.49
N TYR A 52 6.41 4.05 -2.70
CA TYR A 52 5.28 3.70 -3.54
C TYR A 52 5.27 2.21 -3.93
N ILE A 53 6.41 1.63 -4.31
CA ILE A 53 6.52 0.20 -4.63
C ILE A 53 6.22 -0.64 -3.37
N ALA A 54 6.73 -0.25 -2.20
CA ALA A 54 6.46 -0.96 -0.96
C ALA A 54 4.97 -0.95 -0.60
N SER A 55 4.31 0.21 -0.69
CA SER A 55 2.86 0.31 -0.44
C SER A 55 2.03 -0.39 -1.51
N SER A 56 2.47 -0.39 -2.77
CA SER A 56 1.83 -1.12 -3.87
C SER A 56 1.92 -2.63 -3.67
N ASN A 57 3.05 -3.16 -3.23
CA ASN A 57 3.16 -4.58 -2.89
C ASN A 57 2.24 -4.96 -1.72
N ALA A 58 2.19 -4.15 -0.66
CA ALA A 58 1.28 -4.38 0.46
C ALA A 58 -0.19 -4.36 0.00
N TYR A 59 -0.53 -3.51 -0.96
CA TYR A 59 -1.85 -3.47 -1.57
C TYR A 59 -2.17 -4.74 -2.36
N LEU A 60 -1.24 -5.22 -3.18
CA LEU A 60 -1.39 -6.47 -3.93
C LEU A 60 -1.57 -7.68 -2.99
N GLU A 61 -0.77 -7.75 -1.92
CA GLU A 61 -0.91 -8.78 -0.87
C GLU A 61 -2.28 -8.71 -0.18
N CYS A 62 -2.80 -7.51 0.04
CA CYS A 62 -4.14 -7.31 0.62
C CYS A 62 -5.24 -7.83 -0.31
N LEU A 63 -5.18 -7.50 -1.61
CA LEU A 63 -6.13 -8.02 -2.60
C LEU A 63 -6.05 -9.57 -2.66
N ASP A 64 -4.86 -10.14 -2.69
CA ASP A 64 -4.71 -11.60 -2.67
C ASP A 64 -5.33 -12.22 -1.41
N ALA A 65 -5.16 -11.58 -0.24
CA ALA A 65 -5.78 -12.01 1.00
C ALA A 65 -7.32 -11.93 0.97
N GLU A 66 -7.91 -10.90 0.35
CA GLU A 66 -9.36 -10.83 0.12
C GLU A 66 -9.85 -12.02 -0.72
N GLY A 67 -9.11 -12.38 -1.77
CA GLY A 67 -9.44 -13.56 -2.60
C GLY A 67 -9.35 -14.87 -1.84
N VAL A 68 -8.30 -15.03 -1.03
CA VAL A 68 -8.16 -16.22 -0.16
C VAL A 68 -9.29 -16.28 0.87
N ALA A 69 -9.66 -15.15 1.47
CA ALA A 69 -10.73 -15.08 2.47
C ALA A 69 -12.11 -15.38 1.86
N ALA A 70 -12.38 -14.92 0.64
CA ALA A 70 -13.62 -15.22 -0.08
C ALA A 70 -13.70 -16.69 -0.52
N GLY A 71 -12.56 -17.29 -0.90
CA GLY A 71 -12.46 -18.71 -1.20
C GLY A 71 -13.39 -19.16 -2.34
N ALA A 72 -14.08 -20.28 -2.13
CA ALA A 72 -15.01 -20.85 -3.13
C ALA A 72 -16.34 -20.09 -3.23
N ASP A 73 -16.67 -19.27 -2.22
CA ASP A 73 -17.91 -18.52 -2.15
C ASP A 73 -17.81 -17.16 -2.89
N GLU A 74 -16.63 -16.85 -3.43
CA GLU A 74 -16.43 -15.65 -4.20
C GLU A 74 -17.28 -15.65 -5.49
N LEU A 75 -18.12 -14.61 -5.65
CA LEU A 75 -18.86 -14.44 -6.88
C LEU A 75 -17.91 -14.09 -8.05
N PRO A 76 -18.11 -14.65 -9.25
CA PRO A 76 -17.25 -14.41 -10.41
C PRO A 76 -17.04 -12.92 -10.71
N GLU A 77 -18.09 -12.11 -10.58
CA GLU A 77 -18.02 -10.66 -10.81
C GLU A 77 -17.08 -9.94 -9.84
N PHE A 78 -17.06 -10.32 -8.55
CA PHE A 78 -16.16 -9.75 -7.56
C PHE A 78 -14.72 -10.23 -7.78
N LYS A 79 -14.56 -11.49 -8.20
CA LYS A 79 -13.26 -12.04 -8.56
C LYS A 79 -12.63 -11.30 -9.74
N ASP A 80 -13.39 -11.13 -10.81
CA ASP A 80 -12.94 -10.44 -12.01
C ASP A 80 -12.61 -8.98 -11.71
N ALA A 81 -13.44 -8.30 -10.93
CA ALA A 81 -13.18 -6.93 -10.48
C ALA A 81 -11.88 -6.83 -9.67
N ARG A 82 -11.66 -7.73 -8.71
CA ARG A 82 -10.42 -7.73 -7.91
C ARG A 82 -9.19 -8.00 -8.76
N LEU A 83 -9.23 -9.03 -9.62
CA LEU A 83 -8.10 -9.37 -10.49
C LEU A 83 -7.79 -8.26 -11.49
N SER A 84 -8.82 -7.58 -12.01
CA SER A 84 -8.65 -6.39 -12.86
C SER A 84 -7.93 -5.28 -12.10
N THR A 85 -8.34 -5.01 -10.86
CA THR A 85 -7.69 -4.01 -9.99
C THR A 85 -6.25 -4.38 -9.66
N TYR A 86 -5.99 -5.66 -9.36
CA TYR A 86 -4.63 -6.17 -9.12
C TYR A 86 -3.73 -5.92 -10.32
N ASN A 87 -4.17 -6.33 -11.52
CA ASN A 87 -3.38 -6.16 -12.75
C ASN A 87 -3.13 -4.68 -13.07
N ALA A 88 -4.14 -3.83 -12.91
CA ALA A 88 -3.99 -2.39 -13.11
C ALA A 88 -2.95 -1.78 -12.15
N ALA A 89 -2.91 -2.23 -10.89
CA ALA A 89 -1.92 -1.79 -9.92
C ALA A 89 -0.50 -2.29 -10.27
N VAL A 90 -0.36 -3.51 -10.79
CA VAL A 90 0.92 -4.03 -11.30
C VAL A 90 1.41 -3.22 -12.50
N ASP A 91 0.52 -2.89 -13.44
CA ASP A 91 0.85 -2.10 -14.62
C ASP A 91 1.30 -0.68 -14.24
N GLU A 92 0.59 -0.03 -13.32
CA GLU A 92 0.96 1.29 -12.79
C GLU A 92 2.32 1.23 -12.07
N MET A 93 2.52 0.22 -11.22
CA MET A 93 3.77 0.01 -10.49
C MET A 93 4.96 -0.19 -11.44
N THR A 94 4.78 -0.98 -12.49
CA THR A 94 5.77 -1.20 -13.55
C THR A 94 6.07 0.11 -14.28
N GLY A 95 5.02 0.84 -14.67
CA GLY A 95 5.17 2.13 -15.36
C GLY A 95 5.92 3.18 -14.56
N VAL A 96 5.71 3.25 -13.23
CA VAL A 96 6.48 4.14 -12.34
C VAL A 96 7.95 3.73 -12.29
N GLY A 97 8.24 2.42 -12.19
CA GLY A 97 9.60 1.89 -12.22
C GLY A 97 10.34 2.23 -13.52
N ASP A 98 9.68 2.03 -14.66
CA ASP A 98 10.25 2.34 -15.98
C ASP A 98 10.53 3.83 -16.16
N GLN A 99 9.60 4.69 -15.75
CA GLN A 99 9.80 6.15 -15.78
C GLN A 99 11.00 6.58 -14.93
N PHE A 100 11.13 6.04 -13.71
CA PHE A 100 12.27 6.35 -12.86
C PHE A 100 13.60 5.85 -13.46
N ASN A 101 13.61 4.65 -14.04
CA ASN A 101 14.79 4.13 -14.73
C ASN A 101 15.20 5.00 -15.92
N ALA A 102 14.23 5.49 -16.69
CA ALA A 102 14.47 6.43 -17.79
C ALA A 102 15.06 7.76 -17.27
N ALA A 103 14.52 8.31 -16.18
CA ALA A 103 15.06 9.51 -15.54
C ALA A 103 16.50 9.30 -15.05
N VAL A 104 16.80 8.17 -14.41
CA VAL A 104 18.17 7.83 -13.98
C VAL A 104 19.12 7.75 -15.18
N LYS A 105 18.69 7.16 -16.30
CA LYS A 105 19.50 7.09 -17.52
C LYS A 105 19.77 8.49 -18.09
N ALA A 106 18.76 9.36 -18.14
CA ALA A 106 18.90 10.73 -18.61
C ALA A 106 19.85 11.54 -17.70
N PHE A 107 19.73 11.41 -16.38
CA PHE A 107 20.61 12.07 -15.42
C PHE A 107 22.08 11.67 -15.60
N LYS A 108 22.35 10.37 -15.82
CA LYS A 108 23.71 9.84 -16.03
C LYS A 108 24.32 10.21 -17.37
N ALA A 109 23.53 10.67 -18.34
CA ALA A 109 23.99 11.03 -19.67
C ALA A 109 24.40 12.51 -19.80
N ARG A 110 24.25 13.29 -18.72
CA ARG A 110 24.67 14.70 -18.61
C ARG A 110 26.13 14.79 -18.18
#